data_AF-A0A9W7XIV7-F1
#
_entry.id   AF-A0A9W7XIV7-F1
#
_cell.length_a   1.000
_cell.length_b   1.000
_cell.length_c   1.000
_cell.angle_alpha   90.00
_cell.angle_beta   90.00
_cell.angle_gamma   90.00
#
_symmetry.space_group_name_H-M   'P 1'
#
loop_
_entity.id
_entity.type
_entity.pdbx_description
1 polymer ?
#
loop_
_entity_poly.entity_id
_entity_poly.type
_entity_poly.pdbx_seq_one_letter_code
_entity_poly.pdbx_strand_id
1 'polypeptide(L)'
;MSWQSYVDDRLVKGCGFVKATILSLADGGNWASTPGFSVLPNEFAIIKEGFDNPGVLFEKGLHINGIKFLVNKVEDGNFILAKYKAPTEDNPLNNPNPDSLETVMCMKSNLAIVVGAINASGTAGVARNGLAVFVDQLKASNF
;
A
#
# COMPACT_ATOMS: atom_id res chain seq x y z
N MET A 1 -0.86 -22.19 6.32
CA MET A 1 -1.67 -20.98 6.04
C MET A 1 -1.18 -20.42 4.72
N SER A 2 -2.07 -20.10 3.78
CA SER A 2 -1.67 -19.54 2.48
C SER A 2 -1.46 -18.02 2.59
N TRP A 3 -0.65 -17.42 1.71
CA TRP A 3 -0.51 -15.96 1.62
C TRP A 3 -1.84 -15.24 1.36
N GLN A 4 -2.74 -15.86 0.58
CA GLN A 4 -4.06 -15.32 0.33
C GLN A 4 -4.91 -15.23 1.60
N SER A 5 -4.86 -16.26 2.46
CA SER A 5 -5.55 -16.24 3.75
C SER A 5 -5.05 -15.11 4.66
N TYR A 6 -3.75 -14.76 4.60
CA TYR A 6 -3.22 -13.62 5.33
C TYR A 6 -3.81 -12.29 4.81
N VAL A 7 -3.93 -12.12 3.50
CA VAL A 7 -4.57 -10.93 2.91
C VAL A 7 -6.02 -10.82 3.36
N ASP A 8 -6.80 -11.88 3.19
CA ASP A 8 -8.24 -11.83 3.41
C ASP A 8 -8.59 -11.70 4.91
N ASP A 9 -7.93 -12.49 5.77
CA ASP A 9 -8.30 -12.54 7.20
C ASP A 9 -7.54 -11.53 8.06
N ARG A 10 -6.25 -11.26 7.78
CA ARG A 10 -5.45 -10.36 8.61
C ARG A 10 -5.49 -8.93 8.10
N LEU A 11 -5.38 -8.72 6.79
CA LEU A 11 -5.33 -7.36 6.23
C LEU A 11 -6.74 -6.80 6.01
N VAL A 12 -7.57 -7.48 5.23
CA VAL A 12 -8.91 -6.99 4.89
C VAL A 12 -9.81 -6.98 6.13
N LYS A 13 -10.06 -8.15 6.74
CA LYS A 13 -10.93 -8.24 7.93
C LYS A 13 -10.26 -7.68 9.19
N GLY A 14 -8.98 -7.97 9.40
CA GLY A 14 -8.29 -7.64 10.65
C GLY A 14 -7.82 -6.18 10.76
N CYS A 15 -7.39 -5.55 9.67
CA CYS A 15 -6.91 -4.17 9.67
C CYS A 15 -7.94 -3.18 9.10
N GLY A 16 -9.03 -3.65 8.49
CA GLY A 16 -10.04 -2.80 7.86
C GLY A 16 -9.61 -2.26 6.49
N PHE A 17 -8.67 -2.91 5.82
CA PHE A 17 -8.33 -2.58 4.44
C PHE A 17 -9.45 -3.03 3.49
N VAL A 18 -9.74 -2.21 2.48
CA VAL A 18 -10.67 -2.57 1.39
C VAL A 18 -9.94 -3.38 0.33
N LYS A 19 -8.67 -3.03 0.08
CA LYS A 19 -7.78 -3.73 -0.84
C LYS A 19 -6.40 -3.87 -0.21
N ALA A 20 -5.77 -5.03 -0.40
CA ALA A 20 -4.42 -5.26 0.09
C ALA A 20 -3.64 -6.20 -0.83
N THR A 21 -2.32 -6.08 -0.82
CA THR A 21 -1.40 -6.98 -1.50
C THR A 21 -0.12 -7.17 -0.70
N ILE A 22 0.46 -8.35 -0.83
CA ILE A 22 1.76 -8.72 -0.28
C ILE A 22 2.66 -9.04 -1.46
N LEU A 23 3.76 -8.31 -1.55
CA LEU A 23 4.75 -8.39 -2.61
C LEU A 23 6.08 -8.82 -2.02
N SER A 24 6.89 -9.53 -2.79
CA SER A 24 8.29 -9.80 -2.45
C SER A 24 9.13 -8.52 -2.53
N LEU A 25 9.95 -8.28 -1.52
CA LEU A 25 10.90 -7.15 -1.49
C LEU A 25 12.06 -7.33 -2.49
N ALA A 26 12.38 -8.58 -2.87
CA ALA A 26 13.50 -8.87 -3.75
C ALA A 26 13.22 -8.45 -5.19
N ASP A 27 12.11 -8.94 -5.74
CA ASP A 27 11.77 -8.90 -7.16
C ASP A 27 10.39 -8.27 -7.47
N GLY A 28 9.60 -7.93 -6.45
CA GLY A 28 8.24 -7.40 -6.62
C GLY A 28 7.21 -8.46 -6.98
N GLY A 29 7.55 -9.75 -6.86
CA GLY A 29 6.62 -10.85 -7.11
C GLY A 29 5.40 -10.78 -6.21
N ASN A 30 4.20 -10.86 -6.79
CA ASN A 30 2.94 -10.86 -6.03
C ASN A 30 2.74 -12.21 -5.31
N TRP A 31 2.78 -12.20 -3.98
CA TRP A 31 2.52 -13.39 -3.15
C TRP A 31 1.02 -13.59 -2.91
N ALA A 32 0.30 -12.49 -2.72
CA ALA A 32 -1.15 -12.49 -2.59
C ALA A 32 -1.71 -11.07 -2.79
N SER A 33 -2.93 -10.98 -3.30
CA SER A 33 -3.58 -9.71 -3.58
C SER A 33 -5.09 -9.84 -3.56
N THR A 34 -5.78 -8.80 -3.11
CA THR A 34 -7.21 -8.63 -3.34
C THR A 34 -7.48 -8.51 -4.85
N PRO A 35 -8.62 -9.01 -5.38
CA PRO A 35 -8.96 -8.86 -6.79
C PRO A 35 -8.88 -7.42 -7.28
N GLY A 36 -8.22 -7.20 -8.43
CA GLY A 36 -8.05 -5.88 -9.02
C GLY A 36 -7.14 -4.93 -8.22
N PHE A 37 -6.25 -5.46 -7.37
CA PHE A 37 -5.25 -4.68 -6.64
C PHE A 37 -3.85 -5.29 -6.81
N SER A 38 -3.17 -4.92 -7.90
CA SER A 38 -1.80 -5.36 -8.17
C SER A 38 -0.89 -4.16 -8.33
N VAL A 39 0.34 -4.29 -7.86
CA VAL A 39 1.40 -3.31 -8.12
C VAL A 39 2.14 -3.73 -9.38
N LEU A 40 2.31 -2.79 -10.31
CA LEU A 40 3.05 -3.03 -11.54
C LEU A 40 4.57 -3.02 -11.28
N PRO A 41 5.40 -3.72 -12.07
CA PRO A 41 6.86 -3.78 -11.82
C PRO A 41 7.56 -2.43 -11.79
N ASN A 42 7.12 -1.48 -12.63
CA ASN A 42 7.63 -0.11 -12.65
C ASN A 42 7.24 0.68 -11.38
N GLU A 43 6.03 0.47 -10.87
CA GLU A 43 5.55 1.06 -9.62
C GLU A 43 6.31 0.50 -8.43
N PHE A 44 6.54 -0.82 -8.41
CA PHE A 44 7.32 -1.49 -7.39
C PHE A 44 8.74 -0.91 -7.26
N ALA A 45 9.42 -0.68 -8.39
CA ALA A 45 10.76 -0.09 -8.38
C ALA A 45 10.78 1.29 -7.69
N ILE A 46 9.78 2.13 -7.98
CA ILE A 46 9.62 3.46 -7.37
C ILE A 46 9.30 3.33 -5.87
N ILE A 47 8.45 2.38 -5.48
CA ILE A 47 8.11 2.13 -4.06
C ILE A 47 9.35 1.71 -3.28
N LYS A 48 10.12 0.76 -3.84
CA LYS A 48 11.34 0.23 -3.24
C LYS A 48 12.38 1.34 -3.07
N GLU A 49 12.65 2.10 -4.13
CA GLU A 49 13.54 3.27 -4.07
C GLU A 49 13.02 4.31 -3.06
N GLY A 50 11.70 4.51 -3.02
CA GLY A 50 11.04 5.46 -2.13
C GLY A 50 11.18 5.19 -0.64
N PHE A 51 11.39 3.93 -0.25
CA PHE A 51 11.71 3.59 1.13
C PHE A 51 13.12 4.07 1.54
N ASP A 52 14.07 4.09 0.61
CA ASP A 52 15.46 4.51 0.89
C ASP A 52 15.67 6.00 0.58
N ASN A 53 14.97 6.53 -0.43
CA ASN A 53 14.95 7.93 -0.82
C ASN A 53 13.52 8.48 -0.91
N PRO A 54 12.97 8.99 0.20
CA PRO A 54 11.61 9.53 0.25
C PRO A 54 11.34 10.65 -0.75
N GLY A 55 12.37 11.42 -1.15
CA GLY A 55 12.23 12.54 -2.09
C GLY A 55 11.62 12.11 -3.44
N VAL A 56 11.97 10.92 -3.92
CA VAL A 56 11.45 10.37 -5.18
C VAL A 56 9.94 10.16 -5.11
N LEU A 57 9.43 9.72 -3.95
CA LEU A 57 7.98 9.53 -3.75
C LEU A 57 7.22 10.86 -3.65
N PHE A 58 7.81 11.88 -3.03
CA PHE A 58 7.18 13.21 -2.97
C PHE A 58 7.11 13.86 -4.36
N GLU A 59 8.11 13.65 -5.22
CA GLU A 59 8.13 14.20 -6.58
C GLU A 59 7.25 13.40 -7.55
N LYS A 60 7.44 12.08 -7.63
CA LYS A 60 6.72 11.23 -8.58
C LYS A 60 5.30 10.92 -8.11
N GLY A 61 5.09 10.78 -6.80
CA GLY A 61 3.88 10.22 -6.20
C GLY A 61 3.93 8.69 -6.09
N LEU A 62 3.12 8.14 -5.20
CA LEU A 62 2.94 6.70 -5.05
C LEU A 62 1.93 6.22 -6.08
N HIS A 63 2.32 5.31 -6.96
CA HIS A 63 1.42 4.72 -7.95
C HIS A 63 1.09 3.28 -7.57
N ILE A 64 -0.19 2.94 -7.57
CA ILE A 64 -0.66 1.57 -7.37
C ILE A 64 -1.72 1.27 -8.42
N ASN A 65 -1.48 0.28 -9.26
CA ASN A 65 -2.40 -0.14 -10.32
C ASN A 65 -2.77 1.01 -11.28
N GLY A 66 -1.81 1.88 -11.59
CA GLY A 66 -1.99 3.07 -12.44
C GLY A 66 -2.63 4.27 -11.75
N ILE A 67 -3.05 4.16 -10.48
CA ILE A 67 -3.65 5.25 -9.72
C ILE A 67 -2.55 5.98 -8.95
N LYS A 68 -2.45 7.29 -9.15
CA LYS A 68 -1.51 8.16 -8.43
C LYS A 68 -2.09 8.61 -7.08
N PHE A 69 -1.31 8.40 -6.02
CA PHE A 69 -1.55 8.86 -4.67
C PHE A 69 -0.47 9.87 -4.28
N LEU A 70 -0.87 10.91 -3.58
CA LEU A 70 0.05 11.91 -3.04
C LEU A 70 0.65 11.40 -1.74
N VAL A 71 1.97 11.25 -1.71
CA VAL A 71 2.68 10.85 -0.50
C VAL A 71 2.60 11.96 0.53
N ASN A 72 2.10 11.62 1.71
CA ASN A 72 1.90 12.56 2.81
C ASN A 72 2.95 12.33 3.90
N LYS A 73 3.35 11.08 4.13
CA LYS A 73 4.35 10.75 5.14
C LYS A 73 5.18 9.55 4.74
N VAL A 74 6.47 9.62 5.01
CA VAL A 74 7.39 8.47 4.99
C VAL A 74 8.11 8.46 6.33
N GLU A 75 8.16 7.32 7.00
CA GLU A 75 8.77 7.17 8.32
C GLU A 75 9.81 6.06 8.32
N ASP A 76 11.02 6.40 8.81
CA ASP A 76 12.14 5.51 9.10
C ASP A 76 12.46 4.50 7.97
N GLY A 77 12.18 4.89 6.72
CA GLY A 77 12.31 4.05 5.53
C GLY A 77 11.50 2.76 5.56
N ASN A 78 10.53 2.62 6.47
CA ASN A 78 9.77 1.40 6.70
C ASN A 78 8.27 1.57 6.48
N PHE A 79 7.76 2.80 6.54
CA PHE A 79 6.34 3.10 6.40
C PHE A 79 6.12 4.26 5.44
N ILE A 80 5.16 4.12 4.53
CA ILE A 80 4.71 5.16 3.62
C ILE A 80 3.19 5.30 3.79
N LEU A 81 2.73 6.53 3.93
CA LEU A 81 1.33 6.92 3.90
C LEU A 81 1.09 7.89 2.75
N ALA A 82 0.21 7.50 1.84
CA ALA A 82 -0.22 8.32 0.72
C ALA A 82 -1.74 8.48 0.74
N LYS A 83 -2.21 9.64 0.28
CA LYS A 83 -3.63 9.93 0.15
C LYS A 83 -3.99 10.18 -1.30
N TYR A 84 -5.16 9.72 -1.70
CA TYR A 84 -5.73 10.10 -2.97
C TYR A 84 -6.04 11.58 -2.93
N LYS A 85 -5.57 12.32 -3.93
CA LYS A 85 -5.93 13.71 -4.13
C LYS A 85 -6.48 13.80 -5.54
N ALA A 86 -7.76 14.13 -5.65
CA ALA A 86 -8.37 14.36 -6.94
C ALA A 86 -7.59 15.44 -7.70
N PRO A 87 -7.41 15.31 -9.03
CA PRO A 87 -6.80 16.35 -9.83
C PRO A 87 -7.63 17.64 -9.67
N THR A 88 -6.99 18.70 -9.22
CA THR A 88 -7.60 20.02 -9.03
C THR A 88 -8.11 20.56 -10.38
N GLU A 89 -9.43 20.64 -10.51
CA GLU A 89 -10.25 21.44 -11.43
C GLU A 89 -9.72 21.67 -12.85
N ASP A 90 -10.03 20.74 -13.77
CA ASP A 90 -10.59 21.13 -15.10
C ASP A 90 -11.38 20.00 -15.81
N ASN A 91 -11.66 18.87 -15.14
CA ASN A 91 -12.57 17.87 -15.70
C ASN A 91 -13.23 17.02 -14.61
N PRO A 92 -14.53 17.24 -14.31
CA PRO A 92 -15.25 16.48 -13.28
C PRO A 92 -15.49 15.00 -13.65
N LEU A 93 -15.07 14.53 -14.83
CA LEU A 93 -15.16 13.14 -15.27
C LEU A 93 -13.82 12.37 -15.29
N ASN A 94 -12.67 13.01 -15.04
CA ASN A 94 -11.38 12.37 -15.33
C ASN A 94 -10.68 11.81 -14.09
N ASN A 95 -10.87 10.49 -13.96
CA ASN A 95 -10.37 9.55 -12.95
C ASN A 95 -11.17 9.54 -11.64
N PRO A 96 -12.43 9.05 -11.64
CA PRO A 96 -12.98 8.49 -10.41
C PRO A 96 -11.98 7.44 -9.92
N ASN A 97 -11.56 7.50 -8.66
CA ASN A 97 -10.93 6.31 -8.10
C ASN A 97 -11.95 5.18 -8.27
N PRO A 98 -11.71 4.18 -9.13
CA PRO A 98 -12.73 3.20 -9.49
C PRO A 98 -13.22 2.41 -8.27
N ASP A 99 -12.42 2.43 -7.19
CA ASP A 99 -12.66 1.70 -5.96
C ASP A 99 -12.87 2.61 -4.73
N SER A 100 -13.00 3.93 -4.92
CA SER A 100 -13.16 4.91 -3.83
C SER A 100 -12.08 4.83 -2.74
N LEU A 101 -10.86 4.41 -3.09
CA LEU A 101 -9.74 4.38 -2.15
C LEU A 101 -9.28 5.80 -1.83
N GLU A 102 -9.08 6.09 -0.56
CA GLU A 102 -8.66 7.42 -0.12
C GLU A 102 -7.26 7.42 0.46
N THR A 103 -6.87 6.37 1.18
CA THR A 103 -5.57 6.30 1.82
C THR A 103 -4.92 4.97 1.53
N VAL A 104 -3.66 5.01 1.11
CA VAL A 104 -2.81 3.85 0.88
C VAL A 104 -1.67 3.88 1.89
N MET A 105 -1.37 2.71 2.44
CA MET A 105 -0.32 2.48 3.41
C MET A 105 0.58 1.37 2.90
N CYS A 106 1.89 1.60 2.94
CA CYS A 106 2.89 0.59 2.58
C CYS A 106 3.83 0.40 3.77
N MET A 107 4.15 -0.86 4.09
CA MET A 107 5.18 -1.20 5.05
C MET A 107 6.05 -2.33 4.53
N LYS A 108 7.36 -2.30 4.84
CA LYS A 108 8.29 -3.38 4.50
C LYS A 108 8.64 -4.26 5.71
N SER A 109 8.68 -5.56 5.49
CA SER A 109 9.28 -6.57 6.37
C SER A 109 10.70 -6.88 5.89
N ASN A 110 11.26 -8.04 6.26
CA ASN A 110 12.61 -8.41 5.81
C ASN A 110 12.63 -8.87 4.35
N LEU A 111 11.57 -9.52 3.89
CA LEU A 111 11.45 -10.12 2.55
C LEU A 111 10.18 -9.70 1.81
N ALA A 112 9.29 -8.93 2.41
CA ALA A 112 8.03 -8.51 1.79
C ALA A 112 7.75 -7.01 1.91
N ILE A 113 6.93 -6.52 0.99
CA ILE A 113 6.24 -5.22 1.08
C ILE A 113 4.76 -5.51 1.17
N VAL A 114 4.13 -5.02 2.23
CA VAL A 114 2.69 -5.12 2.45
C VAL A 114 2.06 -3.78 2.13
N VAL A 115 1.11 -3.77 1.20
CA VAL A 115 0.37 -2.58 0.79
C VAL A 115 -1.10 -2.78 1.14
N GLY A 116 -1.69 -1.81 1.82
CA GLY A 116 -3.11 -1.80 2.16
C GLY A 116 -3.75 -0.46 1.83
N ALA A 117 -4.97 -0.48 1.33
CA ALA A 117 -5.75 0.69 0.99
C ALA A 117 -7.09 0.70 1.72
N ILE A 118 -7.47 1.88 2.23
CA ILE A 118 -8.76 2.14 2.87
C ILE A 118 -9.56 3.17 2.06
N ASN A 119 -10.87 3.11 2.17
CA ASN A 119 -11.80 4.12 1.66
C ASN A 119 -12.07 5.21 2.72
N ALA A 120 -12.97 6.15 2.40
CA ALA A 120 -13.41 7.24 3.28
C ALA A 120 -13.96 6.79 4.64
N SER A 121 -14.56 5.60 4.69
CA SER A 121 -15.14 5.03 5.91
C SER A 121 -14.11 4.34 6.79
N GLY A 122 -12.92 4.03 6.25
CA GLY A 122 -11.85 3.38 6.97
C GLY A 122 -11.16 4.32 7.95
N THR A 123 -10.82 3.81 9.13
CA THR A 123 -10.07 4.60 10.13
C THR A 123 -8.57 4.37 9.96
N ALA A 124 -7.83 5.40 9.53
CA ALA A 124 -6.40 5.29 9.26
C ALA A 124 -5.58 4.82 10.48
N GLY A 125 -5.97 5.19 11.70
CA GLY A 125 -5.29 4.74 12.92
C GLY A 125 -5.40 3.23 13.15
N VAL A 126 -6.59 2.66 12.93
CA VAL A 126 -6.82 1.20 13.06
C VAL A 126 -6.04 0.44 12.00
N ALA A 127 -6.14 0.88 10.74
CA ALA A 127 -5.45 0.25 9.63
C ALA A 127 -3.92 0.28 9.79
N ARG A 128 -3.38 1.41 10.23
CA ARG A 128 -1.95 1.55 10.51
C ARG A 128 -1.48 0.65 11.64
N ASN A 129 -2.21 0.62 12.76
CA ASN A 129 -1.84 -0.22 13.91
C ASN A 129 -1.90 -1.71 13.55
N GLY A 130 -2.95 -2.13 12.84
CA GLY A 130 -3.07 -3.51 12.36
C GLY A 130 -1.96 -3.90 11.39
N LEU A 131 -1.62 -3.02 10.44
CA LEU A 131 -0.54 -3.23 9.49
C LEU A 131 0.81 -3.37 10.19
N ALA A 132 1.11 -2.50 11.17
CA ALA A 132 2.34 -2.58 11.95
C ALA A 132 2.47 -3.95 12.65
N VAL A 133 1.42 -4.37 13.36
CA VAL A 133 1.39 -5.67 14.05
C VAL A 133 1.59 -6.83 13.08
N PHE A 134 0.98 -6.78 11.90
CA PHE A 134 1.15 -7.82 10.89
C PHE A 134 2.57 -7.87 10.34
N VAL A 135 3.17 -6.72 10.02
CA VAL A 135 4.54 -6.64 9.50
C VAL A 135 5.56 -7.07 10.56
N ASP A 136 5.33 -6.73 11.82
CA ASP A 136 6.19 -7.19 12.92
C ASP A 136 6.11 -8.72 13.09
N GLN A 137 4.94 -9.33 12.87
CA GLN A 137 4.80 -10.79 12.83
C GLN A 137 5.57 -11.42 11.66
N LEU A 138 5.57 -10.79 10.48
CA LEU A 138 6.37 -11.24 9.34
C LEU A 138 7.85 -11.19 9.68
N LYS A 139 8.33 -10.05 10.21
CA LYS A 139 9.73 -9.88 10.64
C LYS A 139 10.14 -10.91 11.68
N ALA A 140 9.30 -11.16 12.67
CA ALA A 140 9.54 -12.19 13.70
C ALA A 140 9.61 -13.61 13.12
N SER A 141 8.93 -13.84 12.00
CA SER A 141 8.95 -15.10 11.26
C SER A 141 10.07 -15.16 10.20
N ASN A 142 10.98 -14.18 10.17
CA ASN A 142 12.03 -13.98 9.16
C ASN A 142 11.52 -13.78 7.73
N PHE A 143 10.30 -13.26 7.59
CA PHE A 143 9.72 -12.81 6.32
C PHE A 143 9.69 -11.28 6.22
#